data_AF-A0A7K8SF31-F1
#
_entry.id   AF-A0A7K8SF31-F1
#
_cell.length_a   1.000
_cell.length_b   1.000
_cell.length_c   1.000
_cell.angle_alpha   90.00
_cell.angle_beta   90.00
_cell.angle_gamma   90.00
#
_symmetry.space_group_name_H-M   'P 1'
#
loop_
_entity.id
_entity.type
_entity.pdbx_description
1 polymer ?
#
loop_
_entity_poly.entity_id
_entity_poly.type
_entity_poly.pdbx_seq_one_letter_code
_entity_poly.pdbx_strand_id
1 'polypeptide(L)'
;NDPEPLHVHLFHPLGPARRRRRRAAAAPRTCKETFSVFYHESDADTATATSPPWMENPYVKVDTVAAEHLARPGGPRGRVNRKVLRLGPLSRAGFYLA
;
A
#
# COMPACT_ATOMS: atom_id res chain seq x y z
N ASN A 1 2.03 -17.66 25.48
CA ASN A 1 1.98 -16.19 25.40
C ASN A 1 2.11 -15.87 23.92
N ASP A 2 0.99 -15.94 23.22
CA ASP A 2 0.96 -15.72 21.76
C ASP A 2 1.09 -14.21 21.53
N PRO A 3 2.02 -13.74 20.67
CA PRO A 3 2.11 -12.32 20.39
C PRO A 3 0.83 -11.85 19.69
N GLU A 4 0.16 -10.86 20.29
CA GLU A 4 -1.06 -10.25 19.72
C GLU A 4 -0.79 -9.74 18.28
N PRO A 5 -1.73 -9.97 17.34
CA PRO A 5 -1.56 -9.54 15.96
C PRO A 5 -1.57 -8.01 15.86
N LEU A 6 -0.58 -7.46 15.14
CA LEU A 6 -0.47 -6.03 14.96
C LEU A 6 -1.46 -5.54 13.89
N HIS A 7 -2.23 -4.50 14.20
CA HIS A 7 -3.22 -3.92 13.30
C HIS A 7 -2.74 -2.57 12.76
N VAL A 8 -2.62 -2.46 11.43
CA VAL A 8 -2.25 -1.22 10.74
C VAL A 8 -3.49 -0.61 10.08
N HIS A 9 -3.79 0.63 10.44
CA HIS A 9 -4.94 1.37 9.90
C HIS A 9 -4.47 2.32 8.81
N LEU A 10 -4.75 1.98 7.56
CA LEU A 10 -4.36 2.76 6.41
C LEU A 10 -5.51 3.62 5.90
N PHE A 11 -5.28 4.92 5.80
CA PHE A 11 -6.23 5.90 5.27
C PHE A 11 -5.70 6.44 3.94
N HIS A 12 -6.41 6.25 2.84
CA HIS A 12 -5.91 6.60 1.51
C HIS A 12 -6.95 7.30 0.61
N PRO A 13 -6.59 8.40 -0.06
CA PRO A 13 -7.35 8.94 -1.16
C PRO A 13 -6.95 8.20 -2.46
N LEU A 14 -7.87 7.47 -3.07
CA LEU A 14 -7.68 6.98 -4.44
C LEU A 14 -8.66 7.73 -5.35
N GLY A 15 -8.13 8.39 -6.38
CA GLY A 15 -8.93 8.97 -7.45
C GLY A 15 -9.29 7.89 -8.47
N PRO A 16 -10.38 8.07 -9.25
CA PRO A 16 -10.73 7.15 -10.31
C PRO A 16 -9.66 7.14 -11.39
N ALA A 17 -9.44 5.96 -11.97
CA ALA A 17 -8.68 5.75 -13.18
C ALA A 17 -9.29 6.53 -14.34
N ARG A 18 -8.90 7.81 -14.49
CA ARG A 18 -9.27 8.58 -15.67
C ARG A 18 -8.43 8.06 -16.83
N ARG A 19 -9.05 7.27 -17.72
CA ARG A 19 -8.53 7.08 -19.08
C ARG A 19 -8.29 8.47 -19.65
N ARG A 20 -7.02 8.88 -19.76
CA ARG A 20 -6.68 10.12 -20.47
C ARG A 20 -7.20 9.93 -21.89
N ARG A 21 -8.30 10.60 -22.26
CA ARG A 21 -8.62 10.83 -23.66
C ARG A 21 -7.50 11.71 -24.20
N ARG A 22 -6.40 11.11 -24.67
CA ARG A 22 -5.36 11.85 -25.38
C ARG A 22 -5.29 11.34 -26.81
N ARG A 23 -5.39 12.31 -27.73
CA ARG A 23 -4.80 12.25 -29.06
C ARG A 23 -3.40 11.65 -28.95
N ALA A 24 -3.18 10.61 -29.75
CA ALA A 24 -1.93 10.01 -30.24
C ALA A 24 -0.76 9.73 -29.27
N ALA A 25 -0.33 8.47 -29.31
CA ALA A 25 1.05 7.99 -29.13
C ALA A 25 1.72 8.10 -27.74
N ALA A 26 1.08 7.56 -26.70
CA ALA A 26 1.83 7.03 -25.55
C ALA A 26 1.26 5.66 -25.18
N ALA A 27 2.14 4.69 -24.89
CA ALA A 27 1.76 3.35 -24.46
C ALA A 27 0.63 3.41 -23.42
N PRO A 28 -0.35 2.47 -23.45
CA PRO A 28 -1.49 2.51 -22.54
C PRO A 28 -0.98 2.42 -21.10
N ARG A 29 -0.85 3.57 -20.43
CA ARG A 29 -0.68 3.59 -18.99
C ARG A 29 -2.00 3.10 -18.43
N THR A 30 -2.06 1.82 -18.09
CA THR A 30 -3.19 1.21 -17.40
C THR A 30 -3.30 1.93 -16.06
N CYS A 31 -4.28 2.83 -15.95
CA CYS A 31 -4.61 3.44 -14.68
C CYS A 31 -4.97 2.31 -13.71
N LYS A 32 -4.22 2.17 -12.63
CA LYS A 32 -4.44 1.17 -11.58
C LYS A 32 -5.11 1.86 -10.40
N GLU A 33 -6.15 1.24 -9.85
CA GLU A 33 -6.96 1.78 -8.74
C GLU A 33 -6.67 1.05 -7.42
N THR A 34 -5.55 0.33 -7.37
CA THR A 34 -5.13 -0.49 -6.24
C THR A 34 -3.65 -0.31 -5.97
N PHE A 35 -3.23 -0.37 -4.72
CA PHE A 35 -1.82 -0.49 -4.32
C PHE A 35 -1.63 -1.79 -3.53
N SER A 36 -0.40 -2.28 -3.43
CA SER A 36 -0.09 -3.43 -2.57
C SER A 36 0.68 -2.93 -1.36
N VAL A 37 0.44 -3.56 -0.21
CA VAL A 37 1.16 -3.30 1.04
C VAL A 37 2.01 -4.50 1.38
N PHE A 38 3.26 -4.24 1.75
CA PHE A 38 4.21 -5.24 2.17
C PHE A 38 4.83 -4.86 3.53
N TYR A 39 5.39 -5.84 4.24
CA TYR A 39 6.20 -5.58 5.43
C TYR A 39 7.52 -6.35 5.41
N HIS A 40 8.51 -5.84 6.13
CA HIS A 40 9.80 -6.51 6.35
C HIS A 40 10.23 -6.34 7.81
N GLU A 41 10.43 -7.46 8.51
CA GLU A 41 10.89 -7.47 9.91
C GLU A 41 12.41 -7.26 10.01
N SER A 42 12.85 -6.44 10.95
CA SER A 42 14.27 -6.19 11.25
C SER A 42 14.50 -6.05 12.76
N ASP A 43 15.67 -6.45 13.23
CA ASP A 43 16.07 -6.30 14.65
C ASP A 43 16.65 -4.91 14.97
N ALA A 44 16.97 -4.12 13.93
CA ALA A 44 17.49 -2.76 14.06
C ALA A 44 17.10 -1.90 12.84
N ASP A 45 17.29 -0.59 12.94
CA ASP A 45 17.05 0.34 11.83
C ASP A 45 18.18 0.27 10.80
N THR A 46 18.08 -0.66 9.85
CA THR A 46 19.13 -0.99 8.87
C THR A 46 18.74 -0.69 7.42
N ALA A 47 17.57 -0.10 7.18
CA ALA A 47 17.12 0.23 5.83
C ALA A 47 18.01 1.29 5.17
N THR A 48 18.32 1.09 3.90
CA THR A 48 19.05 2.03 3.04
C THR A 48 18.24 2.29 1.77
N ALA A 49 18.74 3.15 0.88
CA ALA A 49 18.07 3.42 -0.39
C ALA A 49 17.86 2.17 -1.28
N THR A 50 18.69 1.13 -1.10
CA THR A 50 18.67 -0.09 -1.92
C THR A 50 18.46 -1.38 -1.13
N SER A 51 18.46 -1.33 0.20
CA SER A 51 18.30 -2.49 1.09
C SER A 51 17.22 -2.24 2.14
N PRO A 52 16.30 -3.18 2.40
CA PRO A 52 16.12 -4.44 1.68
C PRO A 52 15.72 -4.20 0.21
N PRO A 53 16.04 -5.12 -0.72
CA PRO A 53 15.67 -4.97 -2.13
C PRO A 53 14.17 -4.68 -2.30
N TRP A 54 13.83 -3.72 -3.16
CA TRP A 54 12.45 -3.28 -3.44
C TRP A 54 11.66 -4.29 -4.29
N MET A 55 11.45 -5.48 -3.74
CA MET A 55 10.77 -6.60 -4.38
C MET A 55 10.15 -7.56 -3.35
N GLU A 56 9.23 -8.40 -3.81
CA GLU A 56 8.70 -9.51 -3.01
C GLU A 56 9.85 -10.48 -2.68
N ASN A 57 9.98 -10.84 -1.40
CA ASN A 57 11.16 -11.48 -0.81
C ASN A 57 12.43 -10.59 -0.89
N PRO A 58 12.75 -9.82 0.17
CA PRO A 58 12.48 -10.13 1.57
C PRO A 58 11.24 -9.43 2.15
N TYR A 59 10.54 -8.63 1.36
CA TYR A 59 9.25 -8.07 1.75
C TYR A 59 8.14 -9.12 1.61
N VAL A 60 7.34 -9.26 2.66
CA VAL A 60 6.17 -10.15 2.70
C VAL A 60 4.94 -9.35 2.34
N LYS A 61 4.20 -9.82 1.33
CA LYS A 61 2.97 -9.16 0.89
C LYS A 61 1.85 -9.35 1.90
N VAL A 62 1.25 -8.24 2.33
CA VAL A 62 0.13 -8.22 3.28
C VAL A 62 -1.19 -8.29 2.54
N ASP A 63 -1.42 -7.35 1.61
CA ASP A 63 -2.66 -7.25 0.86
C ASP A 63 -2.49 -6.40 -0.41
N THR A 64 -3.44 -6.52 -1.35
CA THR A 64 -3.65 -5.57 -2.43
C THR A 64 -4.90 -4.75 -2.13
N VAL A 65 -4.69 -3.51 -1.71
CA VAL A 65 -5.72 -2.59 -1.24
C VAL A 65 -6.32 -1.80 -2.40
N ALA A 66 -7.64 -1.92 -2.56
CA ALA A 66 -8.44 -1.09 -3.45
C ALA A 66 -9.15 0.03 -2.67
N ALA A 67 -9.64 1.05 -3.38
CA ALA A 67 -10.59 1.99 -2.79
C ALA A 67 -12.03 1.53 -2.94
N GLU A 68 -12.77 1.62 -1.86
CA GLU A 68 -14.23 1.54 -1.85
C GLU A 68 -14.86 2.81 -2.45
N HIS A 69 -14.21 3.96 -2.24
CA HIS A 69 -14.67 5.28 -2.65
C HIS A 69 -13.60 5.99 -3.48
N LEU A 70 -13.96 6.31 -4.72
CA LEU A 70 -13.08 7.03 -5.65
C LEU A 70 -13.30 8.54 -5.56
N ALA A 71 -12.24 9.29 -5.26
CA ALA A 71 -12.30 10.75 -5.13
C ALA A 71 -12.57 11.43 -6.49
N ARG A 72 -13.73 12.07 -6.65
CA ARG A 72 -14.10 12.76 -7.89
C ARG A 72 -13.80 14.27 -7.80
N PRO A 73 -13.13 14.87 -8.80
CA PRO A 73 -13.01 16.33 -8.92
C PRO A 73 -14.39 17.00 -8.93
N GLY A 74 -14.60 17.98 -8.03
CA GLY A 74 -15.87 18.69 -7.87
C GLY A 74 -16.96 17.91 -7.11
N GLY A 75 -16.68 16.67 -6.68
CA GLY A 75 -17.57 15.91 -5.80
C GLY A 75 -17.45 16.36 -4.33
N PRO A 76 -18.34 15.89 -3.44
CA PRO A 76 -18.26 16.18 -2.02
C PRO A 76 -16.86 15.85 -1.49
N ARG A 77 -16.27 16.76 -0.73
CA ARG A 77 -15.00 16.52 -0.06
C ARG A 77 -15.15 15.30 0.84
N GLY A 78 -14.35 14.28 0.63
CA GLY A 78 -13.93 13.39 1.72
C GLY A 78 -14.84 12.21 2.04
N ARG A 79 -14.76 11.16 1.24
CA ARG A 79 -14.72 9.81 1.81
C ARG A 79 -13.31 9.27 1.66
N VAL A 80 -12.60 9.20 2.79
CA VAL A 80 -11.27 8.60 2.86
C VAL A 80 -11.46 7.10 2.99
N ASN A 81 -10.79 6.33 2.15
CA ASN A 81 -10.83 4.88 2.24
C ASN A 81 -10.02 4.44 3.46
N ARG A 82 -10.55 3.49 4.22
CA ARG A 82 -9.88 2.90 5.37
C ARG A 82 -9.69 1.41 5.14
N LYS A 83 -8.46 0.94 5.30
CA LYS A 83 -8.14 -0.49 5.33
C LYS A 83 -7.47 -0.82 6.66
N VAL A 84 -7.96 -1.86 7.33
CA VAL A 84 -7.28 -2.44 8.49
C VAL A 84 -6.53 -3.68 8.01
N LEU A 85 -5.22 -3.68 8.21
CA LEU A 85 -4.32 -4.76 7.83
C LEU A 85 -3.81 -5.45 9.10
N ARG A 86 -3.73 -6.77 9.07
CA ARG A 86 -3.20 -7.59 10.16
C ARG A 86 -1.81 -8.07 9.77
N LEU A 87 -0.81 -7.77 10.58
CA LEU A 87 0.58 -8.20 10.40
C LEU A 87 0.96 -9.24 11.43
N GLY A 88 1.76 -10.21 11.02
CA GLY A 88 2.37 -11.16 11.94
C GLY A 88 1.47 -12.33 12.36
N PRO A 89 2.00 -13.20 13.23
CA PRO A 89 2.82 -12.87 14.40
C PRO A 89 4.22 -12.33 14.05
N LEU A 90 4.60 -11.22 14.69
CA LEU A 90 5.92 -10.60 14.52
C LEU A 90 6.88 -11.19 15.56
N SER A 91 8.14 -11.41 15.17
CA SER A 91 9.16 -12.09 15.97
C SER A 91 10.45 -11.29 16.15
N ARG A 92 10.71 -10.30 15.29
CA ARG A 92 11.87 -9.41 15.40
C ARG A 92 11.57 -8.15 16.22
N ALA A 93 12.61 -7.37 16.51
CA ALA A 93 12.48 -6.14 17.30
C ALA A 93 11.59 -5.05 16.63
N GLY A 94 11.49 -5.03 15.30
CA GLY A 94 10.70 -4.06 14.56
C GLY A 94 10.41 -4.47 13.12
N PHE A 95 9.79 -3.57 12.35
CA PHE A 95 9.44 -3.80 10.95
C PHE A 95 9.32 -2.50 10.15
N TYR A 96 9.41 -2.63 8.82
CA TYR A 96 9.11 -1.58 7.85
C TYR A 96 7.84 -1.93 7.05
N LEU A 97 7.13 -0.91 6.57
CA LEU A 97 6.02 -1.02 5.63
C LEU A 97 6.38 -0.40 4.28
N ALA A 98 5.95 -1.03 3.20
CA ALA A 98 6.14 -0.57 1.83
C ALA A 98 4.84 -0.65 1.02
#